data_AF-A0A9J6CWK8-F1
#
_entry.id   AF-A0A9J6CWK8-F1
#
_cell.length_a   1.000
_cell.length_b   1.000
_cell.length_c   1.000
_cell.angle_alpha   90.00
_cell.angle_beta   90.00
_cell.angle_gamma   90.00
#
_symmetry.space_group_name_H-M   'P 1'
#
loop_
_entity.id
_entity.type
_entity.pdbx_description
1 polymer ?
#
loop_
_entity_poly.entity_id
_entity_poly.type
_entity_poly.pdbx_seq_one_letter_code
_entity_poly.pdbx_strand_id
1 'polypeptide(L)'
;MDKGSPMSSTSRAPMKRGKYVTMSMAKKAAIIKLVDSGRSRADVAKEFDISKQTISDYIKNKKILEAAEKPTGCRQKNVSQGTYPKLEEALLVWPKLTVASKVPVSGGLLKQKAETMALQMTIEGFKFSDRWLKNFKERFDLSFKKLWFICTVEKPTPRRLR
;
A
#
# COMPACT_ATOMS: atom_id res chain seq x y z
N MET A 1 27.83 60.02 17.23
CA MET A 1 26.57 59.41 16.75
C MET A 1 26.95 58.50 15.58
N ASP A 2 27.29 57.26 15.89
CA ASP A 2 27.80 56.27 14.94
C ASP A 2 26.63 55.69 14.13
N LYS A 3 26.71 55.73 12.80
CA LYS A 3 25.63 55.28 11.91
C LYS A 3 25.63 53.76 11.85
N GLY A 4 24.52 53.15 12.27
CA GLY A 4 24.33 51.70 12.26
C GLY A 4 24.50 51.06 10.88
N SER A 5 25.21 49.93 10.85
CA SER A 5 25.32 49.05 9.68
C SER A 5 23.97 48.41 9.35
N PRO A 6 23.58 48.31 8.07
CA PRO A 6 22.34 47.67 7.68
C PRO A 6 22.48 46.14 7.76
N MET A 7 21.52 45.51 8.43
CA MET A 7 21.37 44.05 8.45
C MET A 7 21.15 43.53 7.03
N SER A 8 22.01 42.63 6.57
CA SER A 8 21.83 41.89 5.32
C SER A 8 20.59 41.00 5.42
N SER A 9 19.49 41.47 4.86
CA SER A 9 18.31 40.66 4.58
C SER A 9 18.62 39.74 3.40
N THR A 10 19.16 38.55 3.69
CA THR A 10 19.29 37.52 2.65
C THR A 10 17.89 37.02 2.29
N SER A 11 17.27 37.65 1.29
CA SER A 11 16.08 37.13 0.63
C SER A 11 16.46 35.83 -0.06
N ARG A 12 16.09 34.71 0.57
CA ARG A 12 16.42 33.38 0.07
C ARG A 12 15.58 33.14 -1.19
N ALA A 13 16.24 33.07 -2.35
CA ALA A 13 15.61 32.82 -3.64
C ALA A 13 14.76 31.53 -3.61
N PRO A 14 13.65 31.47 -4.39
CA PRO A 14 12.80 30.28 -4.44
C PRO A 14 13.60 29.10 -5.02
N MET A 15 13.88 28.10 -4.18
CA MET A 15 14.63 26.91 -4.55
C MET A 15 13.82 26.09 -5.57
N LYS A 16 14.38 25.86 -6.76
CA LYS A 16 13.75 25.03 -7.80
C LYS A 16 13.48 23.64 -7.22
N ARG A 17 12.21 23.27 -7.08
CA ARG A 17 11.81 21.93 -6.62
C ARG A 17 12.12 20.93 -7.73
N GLY A 18 13.09 20.05 -7.51
CA GLY A 18 13.41 18.95 -8.42
C GLY A 18 12.20 18.03 -8.64
N LYS A 19 12.28 17.20 -9.70
CA LYS A 19 11.22 16.22 -10.03
C LYS A 19 10.93 15.33 -8.82
N TYR A 20 9.69 15.37 -8.32
CA TYR A 20 9.27 14.54 -7.19
C TYR A 20 9.19 13.07 -7.60
N VAL A 21 10.11 12.25 -7.09
CA VAL A 21 10.11 10.80 -7.28
C VAL A 21 9.42 10.13 -6.10
N THR A 22 8.21 9.63 -6.31
CA THR A 22 7.47 8.94 -5.26
C THR A 22 7.99 7.50 -5.07
N MET A 23 8.61 7.24 -3.92
CA MET A 23 9.04 5.90 -3.47
C MET A 23 7.83 5.02 -3.05
N SER A 24 7.95 3.70 -3.20
CA SER A 24 6.95 2.74 -2.69
C SER A 24 6.91 2.72 -1.16
N MET A 25 5.77 2.34 -0.57
CA MET A 25 5.64 2.20 0.89
C MET A 25 6.66 1.21 1.47
N ALA A 26 6.88 0.07 0.81
CA ALA A 26 7.88 -0.91 1.22
C ALA A 26 9.30 -0.32 1.29
N LYS A 27 9.70 0.48 0.28
CA LYS A 27 11.02 1.13 0.27
C LYS A 27 11.15 2.19 1.36
N LYS A 28 10.09 2.97 1.61
CA LYS A 28 10.05 3.93 2.74
C LYS A 28 10.16 3.22 4.09
N ALA A 29 9.46 2.10 4.28
CA ALA A 29 9.55 1.31 5.51
C ALA A 29 10.93 0.68 5.71
N ALA A 30 11.58 0.20 4.64
CA ALA A 30 12.96 -0.29 4.70
C ALA A 30 13.95 0.81 5.14
N ILE A 31 13.80 2.03 4.63
CA ILE A 31 14.59 3.19 5.06
C ILE A 31 14.42 3.47 6.55
N ILE A 32 13.18 3.43 7.06
CA ILE A 32 12.90 3.62 8.49
C ILE A 32 13.58 2.51 9.32
N LYS A 33 13.41 1.24 8.93
CA LYS A 33 14.03 0.10 9.62
C LYS A 33 15.55 0.16 9.66
N LEU A 34 16.20 0.63 8.60
CA LEU A 34 17.67 0.80 8.55
C LEU A 34 18.15 1.89 9.51
N VAL A 35 17.40 2.98 9.64
CA VAL A 35 17.74 4.04 10.60
C VAL A 35 17.49 3.56 12.03
N ASP A 36 16.38 2.85 12.27
CA ASP A 36 16.07 2.27 13.58
C ASP A 36 17.08 1.19 14.00
N SER A 37 17.68 0.47 13.04
CA SER A 37 18.76 -0.49 13.30
C SER A 37 20.11 0.16 13.61
N GLY A 38 20.18 1.49 13.78
CA GLY A 38 21.37 2.23 14.18
C GLY A 38 22.25 2.76 13.02
N ARG A 39 21.82 2.63 11.76
CA ARG A 39 22.55 3.25 10.64
C ARG A 39 22.41 4.76 10.66
N SER A 40 23.47 5.47 10.30
CA SER A 40 23.42 6.93 10.25
C SER A 40 22.47 7.40 9.14
N ARG A 41 21.70 8.47 9.41
CA ARG A 41 20.82 9.08 8.40
C ARG A 41 21.60 9.60 7.18
N ALA A 42 22.89 9.91 7.35
CA ALA A 42 23.74 10.38 6.27
C ALA A 42 24.12 9.26 5.30
N ASP A 43 24.38 8.06 5.81
CA ASP A 43 24.73 6.91 4.97
C ASP A 43 23.50 6.40 4.22
N VAL A 44 22.35 6.31 4.91
CA VAL A 44 21.08 5.94 4.29
C VAL A 44 20.65 6.96 3.23
N ALA A 45 20.90 8.26 3.44
CA ALA A 45 20.63 9.30 2.44
C ALA A 45 21.44 9.08 1.15
N LYS A 46 22.72 8.73 1.26
CA LYS A 46 23.59 8.45 0.11
C LYS A 46 23.18 7.16 -0.61
N GLU A 47 22.90 6.10 0.14
CA GLU A 47 22.53 4.80 -0.42
C GLU A 47 21.21 4.86 -1.21
N PHE A 48 20.24 5.63 -0.73
CA PHE A 48 18.91 5.74 -1.34
C PHE A 48 18.74 6.94 -2.27
N ASP A 49 19.77 7.78 -2.43
CA ASP A 49 19.75 9.06 -3.15
C ASP A 49 18.59 9.97 -2.73
N ILE A 50 18.46 10.17 -1.42
CA ILE A 50 17.40 10.98 -0.81
C ILE A 50 17.95 12.01 0.18
N SER A 51 17.23 13.12 0.36
CA SER A 51 17.62 14.11 1.35
C SER A 51 17.43 13.60 2.79
N LYS A 52 18.27 14.06 3.72
CA LYS A 52 18.12 13.80 5.16
C LYS A 52 16.76 14.27 5.70
N GLN A 53 16.21 15.35 5.11
CA GLN A 53 14.89 15.86 5.44
C GLN A 53 13.81 14.84 5.11
N THR A 54 13.88 14.22 3.92
CA THR A 54 12.95 13.17 3.49
C THR A 54 12.94 11.97 4.43
N ILE A 55 14.11 11.53 4.88
CA ILE A 55 14.23 10.46 5.89
C ILE A 55 13.53 10.87 7.19
N SER A 56 13.75 12.12 7.63
CA SER A 56 13.13 12.64 8.86
C SER A 56 11.61 12.70 8.74
N ASP A 57 11.09 13.08 7.57
CA ASP A 57 9.65 13.10 7.30
C ASP A 57 9.04 11.68 7.27
N TYR A 58 9.79 10.69 6.79
CA TYR A 58 9.37 9.28 6.84
C TYR A 58 9.30 8.75 8.26
N ILE A 59 10.32 9.03 9.09
CA ILE A 59 10.34 8.63 10.50
C ILE A 59 9.16 9.23 11.26
N LYS A 60 8.80 10.49 10.99
CA LYS A 60 7.63 11.15 11.61
C LYS A 60 6.30 10.51 11.20
N ASN A 61 6.22 9.90 10.02
CA ASN A 61 4.98 9.36 9.47
C ASN A 61 4.81 7.88 9.83
N LYS A 62 4.28 7.63 11.03
CA LYS A 62 4.00 6.28 11.57
C LYS A 62 3.13 5.41 10.64
N LYS A 63 2.28 6.03 9.81
CA LYS A 63 1.41 5.32 8.85
C LYS A 63 2.20 4.53 7.79
N ILE A 64 3.47 4.87 7.55
CA ILE A 64 4.31 4.15 6.59
C ILE A 64 4.60 2.72 7.06
N LEU A 65 4.86 2.53 8.37
CA LEU A 65 5.12 1.21 8.94
C LEU A 65 3.83 0.38 8.98
N GLU A 66 2.74 0.96 9.46
CA GLU A 66 1.42 0.30 9.47
C GLU A 66 0.98 -0.14 8.07
N ALA A 67 1.18 0.70 7.06
CA ALA A 67 0.82 0.38 5.67
C ALA A 67 1.76 -0.65 5.01
N ALA A 68 2.99 -0.80 5.52
CA ALA A 68 3.93 -1.81 5.05
C ALA A 68 3.67 -3.20 5.66
N GLU A 69 3.11 -3.26 6.87
CA GLU A 69 2.74 -4.51 7.55
C GLU A 69 1.41 -5.08 7.04
N LYS A 70 0.47 -4.21 6.64
CA LYS A 70 -0.79 -4.66 6.05
C LYS A 70 -0.51 -5.40 4.73
N PRO A 71 -1.26 -6.48 4.42
CA PRO A 71 -1.24 -7.16 3.13
C PRO A 71 -1.91 -6.32 2.03
N THR A 72 -1.60 -5.03 1.99
CA THR A 72 -1.91 -4.11 0.91
C THR A 72 -0.84 -4.24 -0.17
N GLY A 73 -1.25 -4.14 -1.43
CA GLY A 73 -0.38 -4.42 -2.58
C GLY A 73 0.95 -3.65 -2.52
N CYS A 74 2.05 -4.32 -2.87
CA CYS A 74 3.42 -3.79 -2.82
C CYS A 74 3.64 -2.50 -3.65
N ARG A 75 2.68 -2.14 -4.50
CA ARG A 75 2.69 -0.96 -5.38
C ARG A 75 2.18 0.32 -4.74
N GLN A 76 1.56 0.29 -3.56
CA GLN A 76 1.05 1.51 -2.95
C GLN A 76 2.19 2.48 -2.62
N LYS A 77 2.07 3.70 -3.15
CA LYS A 77 3.03 4.80 -2.92
C LYS A 77 2.58 5.78 -1.84
N ASN A 78 1.28 5.73 -1.50
CA ASN A 78 0.59 6.52 -0.48
C ASN A 78 -0.47 5.63 0.21
N VAL A 79 -0.77 5.91 1.48
CA VAL A 79 -1.86 5.25 2.22
C VAL A 79 -3.18 5.78 1.67
N SER A 80 -3.77 5.07 0.70
CA SER A 80 -5.11 5.39 0.18
C SER A 80 -6.10 4.40 0.73
N GLN A 81 -6.93 4.87 1.67
CA GLN A 81 -8.06 4.08 2.16
C GLN A 81 -9.11 3.96 1.05
N GLY A 82 -9.72 2.78 0.95
CA GLY A 82 -10.89 2.55 0.12
C GLY A 82 -12.06 3.45 0.52
N THR A 83 -13.05 3.58 -0.35
CA THR A 83 -14.30 4.27 0.00
C THR A 83 -15.01 3.54 1.15
N TYR A 84 -14.84 2.22 1.21
CA TYR A 84 -15.45 1.35 2.22
C TYR A 84 -14.37 0.43 2.82
N PRO A 85 -13.48 0.94 3.70
CA PRO A 85 -12.30 0.19 4.13
C PRO A 85 -12.66 -1.10 4.88
N LYS A 86 -13.64 -1.06 5.78
CA LYS A 86 -14.10 -2.24 6.53
C LYS A 86 -14.69 -3.33 5.62
N LEU A 87 -15.45 -2.92 4.60
CA LEU A 87 -16.02 -3.82 3.60
C LEU A 87 -14.91 -4.45 2.75
N GLU A 88 -13.97 -3.64 2.27
CA GLU A 88 -12.84 -4.08 1.44
C GLU A 88 -11.95 -5.08 2.22
N GLU A 89 -11.66 -4.83 3.49
CA GLU A 89 -10.90 -5.74 4.36
C GLU A 89 -11.62 -7.09 4.55
N ALA A 90 -12.92 -7.07 4.84
CA ALA A 90 -13.69 -8.30 5.02
C ALA A 90 -13.82 -9.09 3.69
N LEU A 91 -13.98 -8.39 2.57
CA LEU A 91 -14.03 -8.98 1.23
C LEU A 91 -12.67 -9.55 0.80
N LEU A 92 -11.55 -9.07 1.35
CA LEU A 92 -10.22 -9.65 1.13
C LEU A 92 -10.04 -10.98 1.87
N VAL A 93 -10.62 -11.10 3.07
CA VAL A 93 -10.51 -12.31 3.90
C VAL A 93 -11.41 -13.43 3.38
N TRP A 94 -12.60 -13.09 2.90
CA TRP A 94 -13.60 -14.07 2.47
C TRP A 94 -13.07 -15.09 1.42
N PRO A 95 -12.40 -14.67 0.33
CA PRO A 95 -11.85 -15.60 -0.66
C PRO A 95 -10.89 -16.63 -0.07
N LYS A 96 -10.13 -16.25 0.98
CA LYS A 96 -9.17 -17.16 1.65
C LYS A 96 -9.89 -18.28 2.40
N LEU A 97 -11.06 -17.99 2.97
CA LEU A 97 -11.90 -18.98 3.65
C LEU A 97 -12.60 -19.92 2.66
N THR A 98 -12.93 -19.44 1.45
CA THR A 98 -13.62 -20.24 0.43
C THR A 98 -12.70 -21.17 -0.37
N VAL A 99 -11.37 -21.05 -0.23
CA VAL A 99 -10.40 -21.95 -0.88
C VAL A 99 -10.61 -23.41 -0.47
N ALA A 100 -11.06 -23.65 0.77
CA ALA A 100 -11.42 -24.98 1.26
C ALA A 100 -12.50 -25.65 0.37
N SER A 101 -13.32 -24.86 -0.31
CA SER A 101 -14.42 -25.33 -1.17
C SER A 101 -14.05 -25.46 -2.66
N LYS A 102 -12.80 -25.19 -3.07
CA LYS A 102 -12.29 -25.30 -4.46
C LYS A 102 -13.10 -24.51 -5.52
N VAL A 103 -13.92 -23.53 -5.12
CA VAL A 103 -14.71 -22.72 -6.06
C VAL A 103 -13.87 -21.53 -6.55
N PRO A 104 -13.69 -21.35 -7.87
CA PRO A 104 -13.02 -20.17 -8.40
C PRO A 104 -13.86 -18.92 -8.12
N VAL A 105 -13.26 -17.91 -7.48
CA VAL A 105 -13.93 -16.64 -7.21
C VAL A 105 -14.03 -15.83 -8.50
N SER A 106 -15.18 -15.93 -9.17
CA SER A 106 -15.52 -15.12 -10.34
C SER A 106 -15.85 -13.68 -9.93
N GLY A 107 -15.77 -12.74 -10.89
CA GLY A 107 -16.15 -11.35 -10.65
C GLY A 107 -17.62 -11.18 -10.21
N GLY A 108 -18.52 -12.01 -10.76
CA GLY A 108 -19.94 -12.02 -10.37
C GLY A 108 -20.15 -12.51 -8.94
N LEU A 109 -19.43 -13.55 -8.52
CA LEU A 109 -19.50 -14.06 -7.16
C LEU A 109 -18.92 -13.03 -6.15
N LEU A 110 -17.83 -12.36 -6.53
CA LEU A 110 -17.25 -11.27 -5.73
C LEU A 110 -18.24 -10.11 -5.56
N LYS A 111 -18.99 -9.77 -6.61
CA LYS A 111 -20.03 -8.74 -6.58
C LYS A 111 -21.14 -9.10 -5.58
N GLN A 112 -21.74 -10.28 -5.73
CA GLN A 112 -22.82 -10.74 -4.86
C GLN A 112 -22.39 -10.75 -3.39
N LYS A 113 -21.16 -11.22 -3.13
CA LYS A 113 -20.62 -11.23 -1.78
C LYS A 113 -20.41 -9.82 -1.23
N ALA A 114 -19.83 -8.91 -2.03
CA ALA A 114 -19.62 -7.52 -1.62
C ALA A 114 -20.94 -6.82 -1.26
N GLU A 115 -21.99 -7.03 -2.05
CA GLU A 115 -23.32 -6.48 -1.79
C GLU A 115 -23.93 -7.06 -0.50
N THR A 116 -23.81 -8.38 -0.29
CA THR A 116 -24.30 -9.02 0.94
C THR A 116 -23.55 -8.49 2.18
N MET A 117 -22.22 -8.36 2.10
CA MET A 117 -21.43 -7.84 3.20
C MET A 117 -21.71 -6.36 3.47
N ALA A 118 -21.98 -5.56 2.43
CA ALA A 118 -22.38 -4.17 2.60
C ALA A 118 -23.70 -4.04 3.37
N LEU A 119 -24.69 -4.89 3.06
CA LEU A 119 -25.95 -4.96 3.80
C LEU A 119 -25.74 -5.39 5.25
N GLN A 120 -24.93 -6.41 5.50
CA GLN A 120 -24.62 -6.88 6.86
C GLN A 120 -23.90 -5.83 7.72
N MET A 121 -23.14 -4.94 7.08
CA MET A 121 -22.44 -3.84 7.73
C MET A 121 -23.26 -2.53 7.78
N THR A 122 -24.51 -2.55 7.32
CA THR A 122 -25.40 -1.37 7.24
C THR A 122 -24.77 -0.23 6.43
N ILE A 123 -24.07 -0.56 5.34
CA ILE A 123 -23.48 0.42 4.42
C ILE A 123 -24.50 0.73 3.33
N GLU A 124 -25.18 1.86 3.47
CA GLU A 124 -26.13 2.33 2.46
C GLU A 124 -25.43 2.89 1.22
N GLY A 125 -26.04 2.67 0.05
CA GLY A 125 -25.56 3.23 -1.21
C GLY A 125 -24.28 2.58 -1.77
N PHE A 126 -23.82 1.46 -1.20
CA PHE A 126 -22.71 0.70 -1.80
C PHE A 126 -23.07 0.26 -3.22
N LYS A 127 -22.22 0.62 -4.18
CA LYS A 127 -22.35 0.17 -5.57
C LYS A 127 -21.07 -0.53 -6.02
N PHE A 128 -21.21 -1.80 -6.38
CA PHE A 128 -20.15 -2.56 -7.03
C PHE A 128 -20.00 -2.09 -8.48
N SER A 129 -19.27 -0.99 -8.67
CA SER A 129 -18.94 -0.44 -9.99
C SER A 129 -17.61 -1.00 -10.52
N ASP A 130 -17.43 -0.98 -11.84
CA ASP A 130 -16.16 -1.40 -12.46
C ASP A 130 -14.97 -0.56 -11.97
N ARG A 131 -15.19 0.74 -11.73
CA ARG A 131 -14.18 1.62 -11.16
C ARG A 131 -13.82 1.23 -9.73
N TRP A 132 -14.82 0.90 -8.91
CA TRP A 132 -14.57 0.43 -7.55
C TRP A 132 -13.80 -0.90 -7.57
N LEU A 133 -14.21 -1.86 -8.40
CA LEU A 133 -13.52 -3.15 -8.55
C LEU A 133 -12.08 -2.99 -9.03
N LYS A 134 -11.83 -2.11 -10.01
CA LYS A 134 -10.49 -1.82 -10.51
C LYS A 134 -9.61 -1.27 -9.38
N ASN A 135 -10.08 -0.27 -8.65
CA ASN A 135 -9.36 0.32 -7.54
C ASN A 135 -9.12 -0.69 -6.40
N PHE A 136 -10.12 -1.53 -6.08
CA PHE A 136 -10.00 -2.61 -5.10
C PHE A 136 -8.89 -3.59 -5.49
N LYS A 137 -8.88 -4.06 -6.75
CA LYS A 137 -7.81 -4.95 -7.26
C LYS A 137 -6.44 -4.30 -7.20
N GLU A 138 -6.32 -3.03 -7.59
CA GLU A 138 -5.05 -2.29 -7.55
C GLU A 138 -4.54 -2.10 -6.12
N ARG A 139 -5.43 -1.81 -5.15
CA ARG A 139 -5.08 -1.63 -3.75
C ARG A 139 -4.53 -2.90 -3.11
N PHE A 140 -5.12 -4.05 -3.40
CA PHE A 140 -4.76 -5.33 -2.79
C PHE A 140 -3.90 -6.22 -3.69
N ASP A 141 -3.43 -5.69 -4.82
CA ASP A 141 -2.65 -6.42 -5.84
C ASP A 141 -3.31 -7.76 -6.25
N LEU A 142 -4.65 -7.74 -6.34
CA LEU A 142 -5.45 -8.89 -6.73
C LEU A 142 -5.43 -8.99 -8.25
N SER A 143 -4.65 -9.93 -8.78
CA SER A 143 -4.86 -10.43 -10.14
C SER A 143 -5.74 -11.67 -10.09
N PHE A 144 -6.64 -11.85 -11.04
CA PHE A 144 -7.42 -13.09 -11.16
C PHE A 144 -6.52 -14.32 -11.30
N LYS A 145 -5.30 -14.17 -11.84
CA LYS A 145 -4.25 -15.19 -11.84
C LYS A 145 -3.79 -15.55 -10.42
N LYS A 146 -3.61 -14.57 -9.52
CA LYS A 146 -3.25 -14.82 -8.11
C LYS A 146 -4.40 -15.44 -7.31
N LEU A 147 -5.65 -15.06 -7.57
CA LEU A 147 -6.82 -15.72 -6.97
C LEU A 147 -6.94 -17.19 -7.42
N TRP A 148 -6.59 -17.49 -8.67
CA TRP A 148 -6.48 -18.87 -9.17
C TRP A 148 -5.33 -19.65 -8.51
N PHE A 149 -4.18 -19.01 -8.28
CA PHE A 149 -3.01 -19.68 -7.73
C PHE A 149 -3.15 -20.12 -6.26
N ILE A 150 -4.04 -19.52 -5.47
CA ILE A 150 -4.37 -20.05 -4.13
C ILE A 150 -5.08 -21.43 -4.25
N CYS A 151 -5.72 -21.72 -5.38
CA CYS A 151 -6.36 -23.00 -5.68
C CYS A 151 -5.39 -24.07 -6.21
N THR A 152 -4.09 -23.77 -6.40
CA THR A 152 -3.16 -24.65 -7.16
C THR A 152 -1.92 -25.09 -6.37
N VAL A 153 -2.07 -25.46 -5.08
CA VAL A 153 -0.92 -26.04 -4.32
C VAL A 153 -0.91 -27.57 -4.32
N GLU A 154 -1.98 -28.26 -4.72
CA GLU A 154 -1.93 -29.72 -4.88
C GLU A 154 -2.34 -30.12 -6.29
N LYS A 155 -1.35 -30.28 -7.17
CA LYS A 155 -1.50 -31.23 -8.27
C LYS A 155 -1.33 -32.63 -7.67
N PRO A 156 -2.32 -33.53 -7.71
CA PRO A 156 -2.05 -34.93 -7.42
C PRO A 156 -1.09 -35.43 -8.49
N THR A 157 0.08 -35.88 -8.06
CA THR A 157 0.98 -36.67 -8.90
C THR A 157 0.18 -37.86 -9.45
N PRO A 158 0.22 -38.14 -10.76
CA PRO A 158 -0.44 -39.32 -11.28
C PRO A 158 0.31 -40.53 -10.72
N ARG A 159 -0.32 -41.17 -9.72
CA ARG A 159 0.14 -42.45 -9.17
C ARG A 159 0.00 -43.45 -10.31
N ARG A 160 1.12 -43.74 -10.97
CA ARG A 160 1.27 -44.81 -11.97
C ARG A 160 0.85 -46.11 -11.28
N LEU A 161 -0.34 -46.61 -11.61
CA LEU A 161 -0.73 -47.97 -11.25
C LEU A 161 0.21 -48.90 -12.01
N ARG A 162 0.89 -49.77 -11.26
CA ARG A 162 1.59 -50.94 -11.78
C ARG A 162 0.58 -51.99 -12.18
#